data_AF-A0A7C8YLQ8-F1
#
_entry.id   AF-A0A7C8YLQ8-F1
#
_cell.length_a   1.000
_cell.length_b   1.000
_cell.length_c   1.000
_cell.angle_alpha   90.00
_cell.angle_beta   90.00
_cell.angle_gamma   90.00
#
_symmetry.space_group_name_H-M   'P 1'
#
loop_
_entity.id
_entity.type
_entity.pdbx_description
1 polymer ?
#
loop_
_entity_poly.entity_id
_entity_poly.type
_entity_poly.pdbx_seq_one_letter_code
_entity_poly.pdbx_strand_id
1 'polypeptide(L)'
;MAAASSSSNHHVRSASYPPNANPVILKIEQQLKKLRESEASSTSPMQTISIGLTGLAGLYKCVDDALNYLPLLQHHHNNTQVERLVNGSLKLLDACIASREVVVRLKEAVGEVRLSNEKPREVSRYFSTRKEIVRNTKELALRLRQVEGELIAENRELSHEESELIRARSEER
;
A
#
# COMPACT_ATOMS: atom_id res chain seq x y z
N MET A 1 -33.29 -38.51 -49.11
CA MET A 1 -31.82 -38.67 -49.11
C MET A 1 -31.21 -37.34 -48.67
N ALA A 2 -30.37 -37.39 -47.64
CA ALA A 2 -29.91 -36.23 -46.87
C ALA A 2 -28.82 -35.43 -47.59
N ALA A 3 -28.85 -34.11 -47.41
CA ALA A 3 -27.87 -33.16 -47.92
C ALA A 3 -26.53 -33.29 -47.17
N ALA A 4 -25.43 -33.35 -47.91
CA ALA A 4 -24.08 -33.34 -47.36
C ALA A 4 -23.73 -31.93 -46.88
N SER A 5 -23.51 -31.76 -45.58
CA SER A 5 -22.96 -30.55 -44.97
C SER A 5 -21.43 -30.55 -45.10
N SER A 6 -20.90 -29.55 -45.82
CA SER A 6 -19.47 -29.27 -45.87
C SER A 6 -19.05 -28.52 -44.60
N SER A 7 -18.28 -29.16 -43.73
CA SER A 7 -17.70 -28.53 -42.54
C SER A 7 -16.47 -27.71 -42.91
N SER A 8 -16.61 -26.39 -42.95
CA SER A 8 -15.48 -25.47 -43.04
C SER A 8 -14.75 -25.39 -41.70
N ASN A 9 -13.54 -25.94 -41.65
CA ASN A 9 -12.61 -25.80 -40.53
C ASN A 9 -12.10 -24.35 -40.48
N HIS A 10 -12.67 -23.54 -39.58
CA HIS A 10 -12.21 -22.19 -39.32
C HIS A 10 -10.97 -22.26 -38.41
N HIS A 11 -9.80 -21.96 -38.96
CA HIS A 11 -8.57 -21.85 -38.20
C HIS A 11 -8.58 -20.55 -37.39
N VAL A 12 -8.86 -20.66 -36.08
CA VAL A 12 -8.78 -19.54 -35.15
C VAL A 12 -7.30 -19.21 -34.93
N ARG A 13 -6.80 -18.19 -35.64
CA ARG A 13 -5.52 -17.56 -35.35
C ARG A 13 -5.66 -16.75 -34.07
N SER A 14 -4.83 -17.03 -33.07
CA SER A 14 -4.72 -16.25 -31.85
C SER A 14 -4.37 -14.80 -32.17
N ALA A 15 -5.23 -13.87 -31.77
CA ALA A 15 -4.93 -12.46 -31.80
C ALA A 15 -3.94 -12.16 -30.66
N SER A 16 -2.67 -11.96 -30.99
CA SER A 16 -1.73 -11.34 -30.06
C SER A 16 -2.20 -9.91 -29.82
N TYR A 17 -2.59 -9.61 -28.59
CA TYR A 17 -2.86 -8.24 -28.16
C TYR A 17 -1.61 -7.40 -28.47
N PRO A 18 -1.70 -6.26 -29.18
CA PRO A 18 -0.54 -5.40 -29.31
C PRO A 18 -0.03 -5.06 -27.90
N PRO A 19 1.29 -4.93 -27.71
CA PRO A 19 1.83 -4.53 -26.42
C PRO A 19 1.12 -3.25 -26.02
N ASN A 20 0.42 -3.28 -24.89
CA ASN A 20 -0.26 -2.12 -24.35
C ASN A 20 0.82 -1.07 -24.07
N ALA A 21 1.07 -0.20 -25.04
CA ALA A 21 2.04 0.87 -24.90
C ALA A 21 1.59 1.71 -23.71
N ASN A 22 2.52 1.96 -22.78
CA ASN A 22 2.21 2.68 -21.55
C ASN A 22 1.56 4.02 -21.94
N PRO A 23 0.36 4.34 -21.41
CA PRO A 23 -0.40 5.54 -21.80
C PRO A 23 0.40 6.83 -21.60
N VAL A 24 1.36 6.82 -20.67
CA VAL A 24 2.31 7.91 -20.44
C VAL A 24 3.28 8.08 -21.61
N ILE A 25 3.86 6.96 -22.08
CA ILE A 25 4.78 6.95 -23.22
C ILE A 25 4.04 7.39 -24.49
N LEU A 26 2.81 6.91 -24.68
CA LEU A 26 1.96 7.33 -25.80
C LEU A 26 1.69 8.84 -25.82
N LYS A 27 1.43 9.45 -24.65
CA LYS A 27 1.18 10.89 -24.54
C LYS A 27 2.44 11.70 -24.92
N ILE A 28 3.61 11.25 -24.48
CA ILE A 28 4.91 11.87 -24.82
C ILE A 28 5.19 11.74 -26.32
N GLU A 29 4.99 10.56 -26.90
CA GLU A 29 5.16 10.31 -28.34
C GLU A 29 4.23 11.17 -29.18
N GLN A 30 2.98 11.35 -28.76
CA GLN A 30 2.02 12.23 -29.43
C GLN A 30 2.47 13.70 -29.40
N GLN A 31 2.96 14.20 -28.26
CA GLN A 31 3.47 15.58 -28.16
C GLN A 31 4.72 15.78 -29.04
N LEU A 32 5.63 14.82 -29.07
CA LEU A 32 6.81 14.85 -29.95
C LEU A 32 6.43 14.86 -31.42
N LYS A 33 5.46 14.00 -31.81
CA LYS A 33 4.97 13.95 -33.19
C LYS A 33 4.36 15.28 -33.61
N LYS A 34 3.49 15.86 -32.77
CA LYS A 34 2.86 17.16 -33.01
C LYS A 34 3.90 18.28 -33.18
N LEU A 35 4.94 18.29 -32.34
CA LEU A 35 6.01 19.27 -32.43
C LEU A 35 6.75 19.19 -33.76
N ARG A 36 7.10 17.97 -34.18
CA ARG A 36 7.80 17.72 -35.44
C ARG A 36 6.98 18.11 -36.67
N GLU A 37 5.68 17.84 -36.67
CA GLU A 37 4.76 18.26 -37.74
C GLU A 37 4.62 19.78 -37.81
N SER A 38 4.53 20.44 -36.65
CA SER A 38 4.42 21.90 -36.57
C SER A 38 5.71 22.59 -37.04
N GLU A 39 6.87 22.04 -36.67
CA GLU A 39 8.17 22.51 -37.12
C GLU A 39 8.34 22.35 -38.64
N ALA A 40 7.93 21.20 -39.20
CA ALA A 40 7.98 20.95 -40.65
C ALA A 40 7.04 21.87 -41.48
N SER A 41 5.99 22.40 -40.86
CA SER A 41 5.06 23.37 -41.47
C SER A 41 5.54 24.82 -41.36
N SER A 42 6.65 25.06 -40.67
CA SER A 42 7.18 26.41 -40.46
C SER A 42 7.75 26.99 -41.75
N THR A 43 7.40 28.24 -42.06
CA THR A 43 7.85 28.94 -43.28
C THR A 43 8.90 30.02 -43.02
N SER A 44 9.22 30.29 -41.74
CA SER A 44 10.23 31.28 -41.36
C SER A 44 11.00 30.89 -40.09
N PRO A 45 12.28 31.31 -39.96
CA PRO A 45 13.09 30.98 -38.79
C PRO A 45 12.46 31.44 -37.46
N MET A 46 11.82 32.61 -37.45
CA MET A 46 11.18 33.14 -36.25
C MET A 46 9.97 32.31 -35.82
N GLN A 47 9.20 31.81 -36.79
CA GLN A 47 8.11 30.89 -36.54
C GLN A 47 8.62 29.53 -36.03
N THR A 48 9.72 29.02 -36.59
CA THR A 48 10.37 27.78 -36.13
C THR A 48 10.82 27.90 -34.67
N ILE A 49 11.47 29.01 -34.32
CA ILE A 49 11.90 29.30 -32.94
C ILE A 49 10.69 29.37 -31.99
N SER A 50 9.63 30.07 -32.37
CA SER A 50 8.41 30.17 -31.55
C SER A 50 7.73 28.82 -31.33
N ILE A 51 7.64 28.00 -32.39
CA ILE A 51 7.08 26.64 -32.32
C ILE A 51 7.95 25.75 -31.42
N GLY A 52 9.27 25.80 -31.60
CA GLY A 52 10.22 25.03 -30.80
C GLY A 52 10.13 25.34 -29.31
N LEU A 53 10.13 26.63 -28.94
CA LEU A 53 10.02 27.05 -27.53
C LEU A 53 8.69 26.64 -26.91
N THR A 54 7.57 26.86 -27.62
CA THR A 54 6.24 26.52 -27.13
C THR A 54 6.05 25.00 -27.01
N GLY A 55 6.54 24.25 -28.01
CA GLY A 55 6.49 22.80 -28.02
C GLY A 55 7.35 22.17 -26.94
N LEU A 56 8.55 22.71 -26.70
CA LEU A 56 9.43 22.24 -25.63
C LEU A 56 8.81 22.47 -24.25
N ALA A 57 8.17 23.62 -24.01
CA ALA A 57 7.46 23.87 -22.77
C ALA A 57 6.30 22.87 -22.55
N GLY A 58 5.54 22.57 -23.62
CA GLY A 58 4.47 21.56 -23.58
C GLY A 58 4.99 20.14 -23.34
N LEU A 59 6.11 19.77 -23.97
CA LEU A 59 6.76 18.48 -23.78
C LEU A 59 7.31 18.34 -22.36
N TYR A 60 7.96 19.39 -21.84
CA TYR A 60 8.46 19.42 -20.47
C TYR A 60 7.33 19.17 -19.48
N LYS A 61 6.20 19.88 -19.62
CA LYS A 61 5.01 19.64 -18.79
C LYS A 61 4.50 18.20 -18.91
N CYS A 62 4.44 17.64 -20.12
CA CYS A 62 4.00 16.27 -20.33
C CYS A 62 4.92 15.24 -19.64
N VAL A 63 6.23 15.48 -19.61
CA VAL A 63 7.20 14.63 -18.91
C VAL A 63 7.14 14.84 -17.40
N ASP A 64 6.94 16.07 -16.95
CA ASP A 64 6.77 16.38 -15.52
C ASP A 64 5.52 15.71 -14.95
N ASP A 65 4.38 15.82 -15.64
CA ASP A 65 3.15 15.09 -15.32
C ASP A 65 3.43 13.57 -15.27
N ALA A 66 4.10 13.04 -16.30
CA ALA A 66 4.46 11.62 -16.40
C ALA A 66 5.29 11.11 -15.23
N LEU A 67 6.27 11.89 -14.78
CA LEU A 67 7.14 11.56 -13.66
C LEU A 67 6.37 11.64 -12.34
N ASN A 68 5.49 12.62 -12.16
CA ASN A 68 4.62 12.70 -10.99
C ASN A 68 3.67 11.50 -10.87
N TYR A 69 3.24 10.90 -11.98
CA TYR A 69 2.45 9.67 -11.97
C TYR A 69 3.28 8.39 -11.78
N LEU A 70 4.61 8.48 -11.74
CA LEU A 70 5.45 7.30 -11.58
C LEU A 70 5.51 6.90 -10.09
N PRO A 71 5.11 5.66 -9.72
CA PRO A 71 5.14 5.19 -8.33
C PRO A 71 6.52 5.29 -7.69
N LEU A 72 7.58 5.35 -8.52
CA LEU A 72 8.96 5.43 -8.06
C LEU A 72 9.28 6.77 -7.35
N LEU A 73 8.59 7.86 -7.68
CA LEU A 73 8.71 9.15 -6.98
C LEU A 73 7.74 9.27 -5.80
N GLN A 74 6.67 8.46 -5.78
CA GLN A 74 5.83 8.25 -4.58
C GLN A 74 6.56 7.45 -3.48
N HIS A 75 7.74 6.87 -3.74
CA HIS A 75 8.50 6.14 -2.72
C HIS A 75 8.84 6.97 -1.47
N HIS A 76 8.98 8.29 -1.59
CA HIS A 76 9.15 9.16 -0.43
C HIS A 76 7.91 9.18 0.48
N HIS A 77 6.71 9.07 -0.09
CA HIS A 77 5.45 8.94 0.65
C HIS A 77 5.27 7.52 1.22
N ASN A 78 5.71 6.50 0.49
CA ASN A 78 5.65 5.12 0.96
C ASN A 78 6.61 4.84 2.13
N ASN A 79 7.68 5.63 2.29
CA ASN A 79 8.65 5.39 3.36
C ASN A 79 8.05 5.70 4.75
N THR A 80 7.23 6.75 4.87
CA THR A 80 6.52 7.08 6.12
C THR A 80 5.40 6.06 6.41
N GLN A 81 4.79 5.49 5.38
CA GLN A 81 3.81 4.41 5.52
C GLN A 81 4.46 3.11 6.02
N VAL A 82 5.61 2.73 5.44
CA VAL A 82 6.38 1.57 5.87
C VAL A 82 6.86 1.76 7.32
N GLU A 83 7.37 2.94 7.67
CA GLU A 83 7.80 3.25 9.02
C GLU A 83 6.65 3.13 10.05
N ARG A 84 5.47 3.67 9.73
CA ARG A 84 4.28 3.55 10.59
C ARG A 84 3.84 2.09 10.77
N LEU A 85 3.76 1.33 9.68
CA LEU A 85 3.41 -0.10 9.71
C LEU A 85 4.38 -0.90 10.59
N VAL A 86 5.68 -0.64 10.43
CA VAL A 86 6.73 -1.28 11.23
C VAL A 86 6.59 -0.91 12.70
N ASN A 87 6.35 0.36 13.02
CA ASN A 87 6.14 0.82 14.38
C ASN A 87 4.90 0.17 15.04
N GLY A 88 3.77 0.09 14.32
CA GLY A 88 2.59 -0.60 14.81
C GLY A 88 2.81 -2.10 15.04
N SER A 89 3.56 -2.75 14.14
CA SER A 89 3.94 -4.15 14.27
C SER A 89 4.85 -4.41 15.49
N LEU A 90 5.77 -3.49 15.79
CA LEU A 90 6.62 -3.54 16.99
C LEU A 90 5.78 -3.42 18.27
N LYS A 91 4.85 -2.46 18.34
CA LYS A 91 3.94 -2.30 19.50
C LYS A 91 3.11 -3.57 19.75
N LEU A 92 2.64 -4.24 18.70
CA LEU A 92 1.92 -5.52 18.81
C LEU A 92 2.83 -6.65 19.32
N LEU A 93 4.06 -6.71 18.83
CA LEU A 93 5.05 -7.68 19.30
C LEU A 93 5.36 -7.49 20.79
N ASP A 94 5.52 -6.24 21.24
CA ASP A 94 5.76 -5.92 22.65
C ASP A 94 4.60 -6.36 23.55
N ALA A 95 3.36 -6.11 23.12
CA ALA A 95 2.18 -6.57 23.85
C ALA A 95 2.10 -8.10 23.90
N CYS A 96 2.45 -8.79 22.81
CA CYS A 96 2.54 -10.25 22.77
C CYS A 96 3.62 -10.77 23.74
N ILE A 97 4.81 -10.16 23.77
CA ILE A 97 5.89 -10.52 24.69
C ILE A 97 5.41 -10.36 26.15
N ALA A 98 4.83 -9.22 26.50
CA ALA A 98 4.30 -8.98 27.84
C ALA A 98 3.21 -9.99 28.23
N SER A 99 2.33 -10.36 27.29
CA SER A 99 1.31 -11.38 27.53
C SER A 99 1.92 -12.76 27.84
N ARG A 100 3.00 -13.13 27.13
CA ARG A 100 3.73 -14.39 27.35
C ARG A 100 4.34 -14.40 28.75
N GLU A 101 4.96 -13.30 29.17
CA GLU A 101 5.55 -13.17 30.51
C GLU A 101 4.50 -13.33 31.61
N VAL A 102 3.31 -12.74 31.44
CA VAL A 102 2.19 -12.91 32.38
C VAL A 102 1.77 -14.38 32.49
N VAL A 103 1.70 -15.11 31.38
CA VAL A 103 1.37 -16.54 31.38
C VAL A 103 2.46 -17.38 32.05
N VAL A 104 3.73 -17.05 31.80
CA VAL A 104 4.87 -17.73 32.45
C VAL A 104 4.81 -17.55 33.97
N ARG A 105 4.62 -16.32 34.47
CA ARG A 105 4.48 -16.06 35.91
C ARG A 105 3.30 -16.81 36.54
N LEU A 106 2.18 -16.96 35.81
CA LEU A 106 1.05 -17.75 36.30
C LEU A 106 1.43 -19.23 36.46
N LYS A 107 2.12 -19.78 35.46
CA LYS A 107 2.55 -21.18 35.45
C LYS A 107 3.51 -21.47 36.60
N GLU A 108 4.44 -20.56 36.87
CA GLU A 108 5.36 -20.63 38.01
C GLU A 108 4.61 -20.63 39.34
N ALA A 109 3.69 -19.67 39.56
CA ALA A 109 2.90 -19.59 40.78
C ALA A 109 2.02 -20.85 41.02
N VAL A 110 1.50 -21.47 39.95
CA VAL A 110 0.80 -22.76 40.04
C VAL A 110 1.76 -23.89 40.42
N GLY A 111 2.99 -23.87 39.89
CA GLY A 111 4.04 -24.83 40.22
C GLY A 111 4.45 -24.77 41.68
N GLU A 112 4.68 -23.56 42.21
CA GLU A 112 5.02 -23.32 43.62
C GLU A 112 3.98 -23.93 44.56
N VAL A 113 2.70 -23.66 44.32
CA VAL A 113 1.59 -24.23 45.13
C VAL A 113 1.55 -25.75 45.08
N ARG A 114 1.86 -26.35 43.93
CA ARG A 114 1.83 -27.82 43.76
C ARG A 114 2.97 -28.52 44.48
N LEU A 115 4.15 -27.90 44.52
CA LEU A 115 5.37 -28.48 45.09
C LEU A 115 5.58 -28.12 46.57
N SER A 116 4.88 -27.10 47.09
CA SER A 116 5.08 -26.60 48.45
C SER A 116 4.42 -27.46 49.52
N ASN A 117 5.19 -27.77 50.58
CA ASN A 117 4.72 -28.41 51.80
C ASN A 117 4.03 -27.41 52.76
N GLU A 118 4.28 -26.09 52.61
CA GLU A 118 3.61 -25.01 53.34
C GLU A 118 2.40 -24.46 52.57
N LYS A 119 1.35 -25.28 52.48
CA LYS A 119 0.17 -24.95 51.65
C LYS A 119 -0.50 -23.58 51.94
N PRO A 120 -0.68 -23.13 53.20
CA PRO A 120 -1.42 -21.88 53.45
C PRO A 120 -0.74 -20.62 52.88
N ARG A 121 0.60 -20.55 52.99
CA ARG A 121 1.40 -19.40 52.55
C ARG A 121 1.47 -19.34 51.03
N GLU A 122 1.78 -20.46 50.38
CA GLU A 122 1.90 -20.55 48.92
C GLU A 122 0.57 -20.32 48.22
N VAL A 123 -0.53 -20.85 48.79
CA VAL A 123 -1.89 -20.61 48.27
C VAL A 123 -2.26 -19.12 48.35
N SER A 124 -1.93 -18.44 49.46
CA SER A 124 -2.14 -16.99 49.59
C SER A 124 -1.33 -16.19 48.57
N ARG A 125 -0.07 -16.56 48.35
CA ARG A 125 0.81 -15.96 47.34
C ARG A 125 0.24 -16.16 45.94
N TYR A 126 -0.20 -17.38 45.59
CA TYR A 126 -0.88 -17.66 44.32
C TYR A 126 -2.12 -16.80 44.08
N PHE A 127 -3.00 -16.64 45.07
CA PHE A 127 -4.18 -15.77 44.92
C PHE A 127 -3.80 -14.30 44.68
N SER A 128 -2.73 -13.84 45.32
CA SER A 128 -2.20 -12.48 45.12
C SER A 128 -1.61 -12.32 43.71
N THR A 129 -0.74 -13.23 43.28
CA THR A 129 -0.17 -13.26 41.92
C THR A 129 -1.25 -13.38 40.86
N ARG A 130 -2.28 -14.21 41.08
CA ARG A 130 -3.43 -14.34 40.18
C ARG A 130 -4.20 -13.03 40.04
N LYS A 131 -4.44 -12.30 41.14
CA LYS A 131 -5.09 -10.98 41.09
C LYS A 131 -4.26 -9.98 40.29
N GLU A 132 -2.95 -9.95 40.51
CA GLU A 132 -2.04 -9.09 39.76
C GLU A 132 -2.05 -9.43 38.26
N ILE A 133 -2.00 -10.71 37.91
CA ILE A 133 -2.05 -11.19 36.53
C ILE A 133 -3.36 -10.79 35.86
N VAL A 134 -4.50 -11.00 36.52
CA VAL A 134 -5.81 -10.57 35.98
C VAL A 134 -5.85 -9.06 35.74
N ARG A 135 -5.25 -8.25 36.62
CA ARG A 135 -5.13 -6.80 36.42
C ARG A 135 -4.25 -6.48 35.21
N ASN A 136 -3.06 -7.07 35.12
CA ASN A 136 -2.10 -6.86 34.02
C ASN A 136 -2.70 -7.29 32.67
N THR A 137 -3.41 -8.42 32.62
CA THR A 137 -4.08 -8.88 31.39
C THR A 137 -5.15 -7.91 30.92
N LYS A 138 -5.95 -7.34 31.83
CA LYS A 138 -6.94 -6.29 31.47
C LYS A 138 -6.25 -5.06 30.90
N GLU A 139 -5.14 -4.64 31.48
CA GLU A 139 -4.37 -3.50 31.00
C GLU A 139 -3.76 -3.76 29.61
N LEU A 140 -3.15 -4.93 29.41
CA LEU A 140 -2.63 -5.33 28.09
C LEU A 140 -3.73 -5.39 27.02
N ALA A 141 -4.92 -5.90 27.37
CA ALA A 141 -6.05 -5.92 26.45
C ALA A 141 -6.51 -4.52 26.03
N LEU A 142 -6.46 -3.54 26.94
CA LEU A 142 -6.75 -2.14 26.61
C LEU A 142 -5.68 -1.55 25.68
N ARG A 143 -4.40 -1.79 25.96
CA ARG A 143 -3.30 -1.34 25.10
C ARG A 143 -3.40 -1.95 23.69
N LEU A 144 -3.75 -3.22 23.57
CA LEU A 144 -3.95 -3.88 22.28
C LEU A 144 -5.09 -3.24 21.47
N ARG A 145 -6.23 -2.95 22.11
CA ARG A 145 -7.34 -2.25 21.45
C ARG A 145 -6.97 -0.84 21.02
N GLN A 146 -6.13 -0.15 21.80
CA GLN A 146 -5.62 1.16 21.42
C GLN A 146 -4.75 1.07 20.17
N VAL A 147 -3.78 0.15 20.15
CA VAL A 147 -2.92 -0.08 18.97
C VAL A 147 -3.74 -0.49 17.75
N GLU A 148 -4.75 -1.34 17.93
CA GLU A 148 -5.70 -1.70 16.87
C GLU A 148 -6.45 -0.47 16.33
N GLY A 149 -6.91 0.42 17.22
CA GLY A 149 -7.56 1.68 16.84
C GLY A 149 -6.64 2.63 16.07
N GLU A 150 -5.38 2.78 16.53
CA GLU A 150 -4.35 3.57 15.85
C GLU A 150 -4.10 3.05 14.42
N LEU A 151 -3.93 1.73 14.27
CA LEU A 151 -3.73 1.08 12.97
C LEU A 151 -4.93 1.24 12.02
N ILE A 152 -6.16 1.15 12.54
CA ILE A 152 -7.38 1.34 11.75
C ILE A 152 -7.52 2.79 11.30
N ALA A 153 -7.22 3.76 12.17
CA ALA A 153 -7.27 5.18 11.83
C ALA A 153 -6.25 5.52 10.73
N GLU A 154 -5.01 5.06 10.88
CA GLU A 154 -3.96 5.27 9.87
C GLU A 154 -4.34 4.66 8.50
N ASN A 155 -4.95 3.46 8.48
CA ASN A 155 -5.44 2.86 7.23
C ASN A 155 -6.56 3.67 6.57
N ARG A 156 -7.43 4.32 7.34
CA ARG A 156 -8.50 5.17 6.80
C ARG A 156 -7.94 6.45 6.20
N GLU A 157 -6.94 7.06 6.84
CA GLU A 157 -6.25 8.24 6.31
C GLU A 157 -5.56 7.92 4.98
N LEU A 158 -4.87 6.78 4.91
CA LEU A 158 -4.25 6.29 3.68
C LEU A 158 -5.27 6.06 2.55
N SER A 159 -6.39 5.39 2.86
CA SER A 159 -7.45 5.14 1.89
C SER A 159 -8.12 6.44 1.40
N HIS A 160 -8.23 7.45 2.28
CA HIS A 160 -8.75 8.75 1.92
C HIS A 160 -7.79 9.49 0.98
N GLU A 161 -6.49 9.50 1.28
CA GLU A 161 -5.46 10.14 0.45
C GLU A 161 -5.36 9.49 -0.94
N GLU A 162 -5.41 8.16 -1.02
CA GLU A 162 -5.51 7.43 -2.29
C GLU A 162 -6.78 7.79 -3.07
N SER A 163 -7.91 7.94 -2.38
CA SER A 163 -9.19 8.30 -3.00
C SER A 163 -9.19 9.73 -3.54
N GLU A 164 -8.56 10.68 -2.85
CA GLU A 164 -8.40 12.06 -3.31
C GLU A 164 -7.46 12.13 -4.54
N LEU A 165 -6.37 11.35 -4.55
CA LEU A 165 -5.50 11.22 -5.72
C LEU A 165 -6.24 10.63 -6.93
N ILE A 166 -7.10 9.62 -6.72
CA ILE A 166 -7.92 9.04 -7.78
C ILE A 166 -8.97 10.04 -8.29
N ARG A 167 -9.56 10.86 -7.40
CA ARG A 167 -10.57 11.87 -7.79
C ARG A 167 -9.94 13.01 -8.59
N ALA A 168 -8.79 13.53 -8.14
CA ALA A 168 -8.00 14.51 -8.90
C ALA A 168 -7.66 14.00 -10.30
N ARG A 169 -7.37 12.71 -10.45
CA ARG A 169 -7.11 12.04 -11.73
C ARG A 169 -8.33 11.93 -12.67
N SER A 170 -9.55 12.02 -12.12
CA SER A 170 -10.80 11.93 -12.89
C SER A 170 -11.30 13.29 -13.40
N GLU A 171 -10.91 14.39 -12.75
CA GLU A 171 -11.33 15.76 -13.10
C GLU A 171 -10.42 16.41 -14.16
N GLU A 172 -9.24 15.84 -14.42
CA GLU A 172 -8.30 16.29 -15.48
C GLU A 172 -8.52 15.60 -16.86
N ARG A 173 -9.60 14.82 -17.04
CA ARG A 173 -9.98 14.20 -18.32
C ARG A 173 -11.11 14.96 -19.01
#